data_AF-A0A2N3WXX1-F1
#
_entry.id   AF-A0A2N3WXX1-F1
#
_cell.length_a   1.000
_cell.length_b   1.000
_cell.length_c   1.000
_cell.angle_alpha   90.00
_cell.angle_beta   90.00
_cell.angle_gamma   90.00
#
_symmetry.space_group_name_H-M   'P 1'
#
loop_
_entity.id
_entity.type
_entity.pdbx_description
1 polymer ?
#
loop_
_entity_poly.entity_id
_entity_poly.type
_entity_poly.pdbx_seq_one_letter_code
_entity_poly.pdbx_strand_id
1 'polypeptide(L)'
;MTVTPEAGTQIWRRTDGGWTSQKHQVAGSQYFDDRPGAAQWERDAADARQPGYTRIYDGNPPKDGQPDNGFDIVRSLDIEPAVVIAKSKPTFGEWEELPSWEK
;
A
#
# COMPACT_ATOMS: atom_id res chain seq x y z
N MET A 1 3.65 4.78 20.54
CA MET A 1 3.07 3.40 20.57
C MET A 1 4.02 2.49 19.83
N THR A 2 4.48 1.40 20.44
CA THR A 2 5.44 0.47 19.80
C THR A 2 4.72 -0.50 18.87
N VAL A 3 5.18 -0.58 17.62
CA VAL A 3 4.68 -1.50 16.60
C VAL A 3 5.75 -2.56 16.35
N THR A 4 5.36 -3.82 16.41
CA THR A 4 6.21 -4.96 16.04
C THR A 4 5.63 -5.66 14.81
N PRO A 5 6.47 -6.23 13.92
CA PRO A 5 5.97 -6.96 12.77
C PRO A 5 5.19 -8.21 13.19
N GLU A 6 4.14 -8.52 12.45
CA GLU A 6 3.38 -9.77 12.59
C GLU A 6 4.11 -10.92 11.87
N ALA A 7 3.79 -12.17 12.20
CA ALA A 7 4.40 -13.33 11.56
C ALA A 7 4.28 -13.28 10.02
N GLY A 8 5.42 -13.38 9.34
CA GLY A 8 5.49 -13.29 7.88
C GLY A 8 5.51 -11.87 7.31
N THR A 9 5.70 -10.85 8.15
CA THR A 9 5.92 -9.46 7.76
C THR A 9 7.16 -8.88 8.43
N GLN A 10 7.67 -7.77 7.89
CA GLN A 10 8.78 -7.00 8.44
C GLN A 10 8.45 -5.50 8.35
N ILE A 11 9.08 -4.71 9.22
CA ILE A 11 9.03 -3.25 9.16
C ILE A 11 10.21 -2.79 8.32
N TRP A 12 9.94 -1.96 7.31
CA TRP A 12 10.95 -1.36 6.43
C TRP A 12 10.92 0.14 6.57
N ARG A 13 12.09 0.75 6.81
CA ARG A 13 12.29 2.20 6.79
C ARG A 13 13.13 2.59 5.59
N ARG A 14 12.68 3.59 4.84
CA ARG A 14 13.45 4.18 3.74
C ARG A 14 14.59 5.03 4.27
N THR A 15 15.79 4.85 3.73
CA THR A 15 17.03 5.49 4.24
C THR A 15 17.74 6.39 3.24
N ASP A 16 17.41 6.29 1.95
CA ASP A 16 18.01 7.11 0.87
C ASP A 16 17.46 8.55 0.79
N GLY A 17 16.45 8.88 1.61
CA GLY A 17 15.78 10.19 1.58
C GLY A 17 14.92 10.45 0.34
N GLY A 18 14.68 9.43 -0.49
CA GLY A 18 13.86 9.58 -1.69
C GLY A 18 12.38 9.74 -1.37
N TRP A 19 11.70 10.51 -2.22
CA TRP A 19 10.27 10.77 -2.08
C TRP A 19 9.47 9.47 -2.24
N THR A 20 8.57 9.21 -1.30
CA THR A 20 7.69 8.03 -1.35
C THR A 20 6.25 8.47 -1.40
N SER A 21 5.53 8.09 -2.45
CA SER A 21 4.08 8.27 -2.48
C SER A 21 3.37 7.00 -2.10
N GLN A 22 2.17 7.16 -1.53
CA GLN A 22 1.29 6.06 -1.18
C GLN A 22 0.01 6.14 -2.01
N LYS A 23 -0.45 5.00 -2.52
CA LYS A 23 -1.78 4.83 -3.10
C LYS A 23 -2.54 3.80 -2.29
N HIS A 24 -3.72 4.16 -1.85
CA HIS A 24 -4.67 3.23 -1.27
C HIS A 24 -5.85 3.09 -2.23
N GLN A 25 -6.19 1.85 -2.58
CA GLN A 25 -7.36 1.54 -3.38
C GLN A 25 -8.31 0.71 -2.52
N VAL A 26 -9.52 1.23 -2.34
CA VAL A 26 -10.60 0.47 -1.70
C VAL A 26 -11.08 -0.60 -2.69
N ALA A 27 -11.37 -1.79 -2.19
CA ALA A 27 -11.95 -2.85 -3.02
C ALA A 27 -13.21 -2.34 -3.74
N GLY A 28 -13.36 -2.70 -5.01
CA GLY A 28 -14.51 -2.31 -5.82
C GLY A 28 -14.71 -0.80 -6.06
N SER A 29 -13.82 0.08 -5.55
CA SER A 29 -13.97 1.56 -5.62
C SER A 29 -14.34 2.07 -7.01
N GLN A 30 -13.67 1.57 -8.04
CA GLN A 30 -13.91 2.00 -9.42
C GLN A 30 -15.27 1.56 -9.96
N TYR A 31 -15.83 0.45 -9.44
CA TYR A 31 -17.17 -0.01 -9.79
C TYR A 31 -18.26 0.84 -9.11
N PHE A 32 -18.00 1.34 -7.91
CA PHE A 32 -18.95 2.17 -7.16
C PHE A 32 -19.16 3.54 -7.79
N ASP A 33 -18.10 4.16 -8.30
CA ASP A 33 -18.16 5.47 -8.94
C ASP A 33 -18.99 5.43 -10.24
N ASP A 34 -18.92 4.31 -10.98
CA ASP A 34 -19.62 4.14 -12.26
C ASP A 34 -21.08 3.67 -12.11
N ARG A 35 -21.49 3.18 -10.93
CA ARG A 35 -22.84 2.61 -10.69
C ARG A 35 -23.44 3.01 -9.34
N PRO A 36 -23.84 4.28 -9.18
CA PRO A 36 -24.59 4.70 -8.00
C PRO A 36 -25.93 3.93 -7.94
N GLY A 37 -26.09 3.07 -6.93
CA GLY A 37 -27.29 2.24 -6.74
C GLY A 37 -27.11 0.73 -6.92
N ALA A 38 -25.88 0.25 -7.14
CA ALA A 38 -25.60 -1.18 -7.27
C ALA A 38 -26.05 -2.01 -6.05
N ALA A 39 -26.65 -3.17 -6.32
CA ALA A 39 -27.11 -4.12 -5.30
C ALA A 39 -25.92 -4.77 -4.59
N GLN A 40 -26.11 -5.25 -3.36
CA GLN A 40 -25.01 -5.80 -2.52
C GLN A 40 -24.21 -6.91 -3.23
N TRP A 41 -24.87 -7.80 -3.96
CA TRP A 41 -24.18 -8.89 -4.68
C TRP A 41 -23.28 -8.39 -5.82
N GLU A 42 -23.60 -7.24 -6.43
CA GLU A 42 -22.76 -6.61 -7.46
C GLU A 42 -21.51 -5.99 -6.84
N ARG A 43 -21.63 -5.50 -5.60
CA ARG A 43 -20.52 -5.00 -4.79
C ARG A 43 -19.55 -6.13 -4.46
N ASP A 44 -20.07 -7.24 -3.94
CA ASP A 44 -19.26 -8.40 -3.56
C ASP A 44 -18.52 -8.97 -4.78
N ALA A 45 -19.17 -8.99 -5.95
CA ALA A 45 -18.54 -9.41 -7.21
C ALA A 45 -17.49 -8.41 -7.72
N ALA A 46 -17.67 -7.11 -7.50
CA ALA A 46 -16.68 -6.09 -7.84
C ALA A 46 -15.46 -6.15 -6.91
N ASP A 47 -15.68 -6.32 -5.60
CA ASP A 47 -14.62 -6.48 -4.61
C ASP A 47 -13.76 -7.71 -4.88
N ALA A 48 -14.38 -8.83 -5.28
CA ALA A 48 -13.67 -10.05 -5.64
C ALA A 48 -12.82 -9.88 -6.92
N ARG A 49 -13.24 -9.01 -7.85
CA ARG A 49 -12.50 -8.74 -9.10
C ARG A 49 -11.41 -7.69 -8.91
N GLN A 50 -11.60 -6.77 -7.98
CA GLN A 50 -10.66 -5.69 -7.69
C GLN A 50 -10.42 -5.63 -6.17
N PRO A 51 -9.58 -6.55 -5.64
CA PRO A 51 -9.21 -6.51 -4.24
C PRO A 51 -8.52 -5.18 -3.93
N GLY A 52 -8.84 -4.61 -2.77
CA GLY A 52 -8.19 -3.40 -2.29
C GLY A 52 -6.70 -3.65 -2.04
N TYR A 53 -5.89 -2.61 -2.20
CA TYR A 53 -4.46 -2.67 -1.94
C TYR A 53 -3.97 -1.37 -1.31
N THR A 54 -2.85 -1.47 -0.61
CA THR A 54 -2.04 -0.32 -0.24
C THR A 54 -0.67 -0.50 -0.87
N ARG A 55 -0.25 0.47 -1.68
CA ARG A 55 1.03 0.43 -2.40
C ARG A 55 1.84 1.68 -2.14
N ILE A 56 3.15 1.52 -2.19
CA ILE A 56 4.12 2.63 -2.18
C ILE A 56 4.85 2.73 -3.51
N TYR A 57 5.30 3.94 -3.83
CA TYR A 57 5.95 4.30 -5.08
C TYR A 57 7.20 5.10 -4.83
N ASP A 58 8.21 4.87 -5.67
CA ASP A 58 9.37 5.76 -5.76
C ASP A 58 8.97 7.01 -6.57
N GLY A 59 8.77 8.14 -5.91
CA GLY A 59 8.23 9.33 -6.58
C GLY A 59 6.70 9.27 -6.67
N ASN A 60 6.14 9.61 -7.84
CA ASN A 60 4.70 9.79 -8.04
C ASN A 60 4.00 8.49 -8.45
N PRO A 61 2.78 8.22 -7.94
CA PRO A 61 2.00 7.08 -8.38
C PRO A 61 1.52 7.29 -9.84
N PRO A 62 1.42 6.21 -10.64
CA PRO A 62 0.89 6.28 -11.98
C PRO A 62 -0.61 6.64 -11.97
N LYS A 63 -1.07 7.26 -13.06
CA LYS A 63 -2.50 7.54 -13.27
C LYS A 63 -3.29 6.24 -13.35
N ASP A 64 -4.58 6.31 -13.01
CA ASP A 64 -5.47 5.16 -13.15
C ASP A 64 -5.47 4.62 -14.59
N GLY A 65 -5.37 3.30 -14.71
CA GLY A 65 -5.29 2.61 -16.01
C GLY A 65 -3.89 2.50 -16.63
N GLN A 66 -2.85 3.05 -15.99
CA GLN A 66 -1.46 2.82 -16.41
C GLN A 66 -0.83 1.62 -15.69
N PRO A 67 0.20 0.97 -16.28
CA PRO A 67 0.96 -0.07 -15.61
C PRO A 67 1.49 0.42 -14.26
N ASP A 68 1.20 -0.35 -13.22
CA ASP A 68 1.52 -0.03 -11.84
C ASP A 68 2.76 -0.82 -11.38
N ASN A 69 3.86 -0.11 -11.14
CA ASN A 69 5.11 -0.66 -10.59
C ASN A 69 5.25 -0.39 -9.08
N GLY A 70 4.16 -0.05 -8.41
CA GLY A 70 4.11 0.14 -6.97
C GLY A 70 4.41 -1.16 -6.23
N PHE A 71 4.94 -1.02 -5.02
CA PHE A 71 5.23 -2.14 -4.14
C PHE A 71 4.09 -2.33 -3.14
N ASP A 72 3.55 -3.55 -3.07
CA ASP A 72 2.47 -3.90 -2.15
C ASP A 72 2.95 -3.89 -0.70
N ILE A 73 2.24 -3.13 0.14
CA ILE A 73 2.48 -3.06 1.58
C ILE A 73 1.25 -3.53 2.34
N VAL A 74 1.49 -4.10 3.51
CA VAL A 74 0.42 -4.45 4.46
C VAL A 74 -0.13 -3.17 5.08
N ARG A 75 0.77 -2.26 5.49
CA ARG A 75 0.39 -1.03 6.21
C ARG A 75 1.48 0.03 6.12
N SER A 76 1.08 1.29 6.03
CA SER A 76 1.96 2.46 6.20
C SER A 76 1.98 2.91 7.66
N LEU A 77 3.17 3.16 8.22
CA LEU A 77 3.38 3.60 9.62
C LEU A 77 3.81 5.06 9.69
N ASP A 78 4.66 5.50 8.76
CA ASP A 78 5.07 6.89 8.61
C ASP A 78 5.36 7.23 7.14
N ILE A 79 5.23 8.51 6.78
CA ILE A 79 5.43 8.99 5.41
C ILE A 79 6.83 9.61 5.22
N GLU A 80 7.37 10.24 6.28
CA GLU A 80 8.65 10.95 6.26
C GLU A 80 9.42 10.74 7.59
N PRO A 81 10.45 9.88 7.62
CA PRO A 81 10.85 8.95 6.55
C PRO A 81 9.75 7.92 6.29
N ALA A 82 9.69 7.36 5.09
CA ALA A 82 8.70 6.33 4.78
C ALA A 82 8.98 5.06 5.60
N VAL A 83 8.01 4.65 6.43
CA VAL A 83 8.07 3.43 7.23
C VAL A 83 6.84 2.59 6.97
N VAL A 84 7.03 1.34 6.58
CA VAL A 84 5.96 0.44 6.14
C VAL A 84 6.10 -0.95 6.73
N ILE A 85 4.99 -1.67 6.83
CA ILE A 85 4.95 -3.12 7.07
C ILE A 85 4.74 -3.81 5.73
N ALA A 86 5.61 -4.75 5.38
CA ALA A 86 5.50 -5.54 4.15
C ALA A 86 6.01 -6.96 4.34
N LYS A 87 5.64 -7.87 3.43
CA LYS A 87 6.08 -9.28 3.44
C LYS A 87 7.50 -9.50 2.90
N SER A 88 8.04 -8.50 2.22
CA SER A 88 9.38 -8.51 1.64
C SER A 88 9.92 -7.08 1.56
N LYS A 89 11.22 -6.96 1.31
CA LYS A 89 11.87 -5.66 1.09
C LYS A 89 11.30 -4.98 -0.16
N PRO A 90 10.96 -3.68 -0.11
CA PRO A 90 10.60 -2.93 -1.31
C PRO A 90 11.71 -2.98 -2.37
N THR A 91 11.32 -3.05 -3.64
CA THR A 91 12.23 -3.32 -4.77
C THR A 91 12.95 -2.09 -5.32
N PHE A 92 12.61 -0.90 -4.82
CA PHE A 92 13.18 0.38 -5.22
C PHE A 92 13.78 1.10 -4.01
N GLY A 93 14.68 2.05 -4.24
CA GLY A 93 15.32 2.83 -3.16
C GLY A 93 16.12 1.99 -2.17
N GLU A 94 16.60 2.64 -1.11
CA GLU A 94 17.28 1.96 0.00
C GLU A 94 16.39 1.84 1.22
N TRP A 95 16.30 0.61 1.75
CA TRP A 95 15.47 0.26 2.90
C TRP A 95 16.26 -0.55 3.91
N GLU A 96 16.02 -0.21 5.17
CA GLU A 96 16.51 -0.89 6.36
C GLU A 96 15.36 -1.67 7.01
N GLU A 97 15.64 -2.91 7.42
CA GLU A 97 14.71 -3.71 8.22
C GLU A 97 14.79 -3.27 9.68
N LEU A 98 13.64 -2.97 10.29
CA LEU A 98 13.55 -2.60 11.69
C LEU A 98 12.89 -3.72 12.50
N PRO A 99 13.42 -4.04 13.70
CA PRO A 99 12.80 -5.03 14.59
C PRO A 99 11.50 -4.52 15.22
N SER A 100 11.39 -3.19 15.39
CA SER A 100 10.20 -2.51 15.90
C SER A 100 10.19 -1.05 15.43
N TRP A 101 9.04 -0.40 15.52
CA TRP A 101 8.87 1.02 15.24
C TRP A 101 8.18 1.73 16.41
N GLU A 102 8.74 2.86 16.83
CA GLU A 102 8.14 3.73 17.84
C GLU A 102 7.94 5.12 17.25
N LYS A 103 6.72 5.63 17.39
CA LYS A 103 6.34 7.01 17.13
C LYS A 103 5.89 7.68 18.41
#